data_AF-A0A098VSR2-F1
#
_entry.id   AF-A0A098VSR2-F1
#
_cell.length_a   1.000
_cell.length_b   1.000
_cell.length_c   1.000
_cell.angle_alpha   90.00
_cell.angle_beta   90.00
_cell.angle_gamma   90.00
#
_symmetry.space_group_name_H-M   'P 1'
#
loop_
_entity.id
_entity.type
_entity.pdbx_description
1 polymer ?
#
loop_
_entity_poly.entity_id
_entity_poly.type
_entity_poly.pdbx_seq_one_letter_code
_entity_poly.pdbx_strand_id
1 'polypeptide(L)'
;MAGNWGTVLEMLPNMHISSSLKYETYQQTILELIHVKEYGVANSLLKYIKGALKLKIDSQLHWIESLISTPSTLITTEELAERRERLVSKYEKEMLPATPAASLLEAIGDSLRYKFLLSQRLKTPSLPSLPAHIGSHKFDLDYRVESAAFSNDGLCLFLGTKDGFIEAWDPFLMKPNQTGSPMILKDSYALSMVFHPISSYIFAAGSSNGEISVGPYRLMLDLEFIDKYANFDLQGV
;
A
#
# COMPACT_ATOMS: atom_id res chain seq x y z
N MET A 1 30.15 14.76 -11.27
CA MET A 1 30.41 13.78 -10.20
C MET A 1 31.46 12.78 -10.67
N ALA A 2 32.44 12.40 -9.86
CA ALA A 2 33.43 11.38 -10.26
C ALA A 2 32.81 9.98 -10.15
N GLY A 3 32.96 9.14 -11.17
CA GLY A 3 32.31 7.82 -11.24
C GLY A 3 32.99 6.79 -10.32
N ASN A 4 32.58 6.71 -9.06
CA ASN A 4 33.00 5.62 -8.17
C ASN A 4 32.18 4.35 -8.44
N TRP A 5 32.39 3.74 -9.60
CA TRP A 5 31.60 2.58 -10.03
C TRP A 5 31.89 1.31 -9.22
N GLY A 6 33.05 1.22 -8.56
CA GLY A 6 33.38 0.10 -7.68
C GLY A 6 32.37 -0.02 -6.53
N THR A 7 32.12 1.08 -5.80
CA THR A 7 31.15 1.08 -4.71
C THR A 7 29.72 0.86 -5.18
N VAL A 8 29.37 1.39 -6.36
CA VAL A 8 28.03 1.20 -6.94
C VAL A 8 27.80 -0.27 -7.27
N LEU A 9 28.76 -0.93 -7.92
CA LEU A 9 28.69 -2.33 -8.29
C LEU A 9 28.62 -3.28 -7.08
N GLU A 10 29.27 -2.94 -5.96
CA GLU A 10 29.19 -3.70 -4.71
C GLU A 10 27.80 -3.59 -4.04
N MET A 11 27.14 -2.44 -4.16
CA MET A 11 25.84 -2.20 -3.54
C MET A 11 24.66 -2.70 -4.40
N LEU A 12 24.81 -2.75 -5.74
CA LEU A 12 23.76 -3.17 -6.69
C LEU A 12 23.11 -4.54 -6.40
N PRO A 13 23.84 -5.60 -5.97
CA PRO A 13 23.24 -6.89 -5.63
C PRO A 13 22.28 -6.79 -4.45
N ASN A 14 22.64 -5.99 -3.44
CA ASN A 14 21.91 -5.89 -2.17
C ASN A 14 20.69 -4.97 -2.25
N MET A 15 20.57 -4.17 -3.31
CA MET A 15 19.45 -3.26 -3.50
C MET A 15 18.27 -3.94 -4.22
N HIS A 16 17.06 -3.82 -3.65
CA HIS A 16 15.79 -4.29 -4.21
C HIS A 16 15.26 -3.33 -5.30
N ILE A 17 16.04 -3.18 -6.37
CA ILE A 17 15.72 -2.32 -7.51
C ILE A 17 15.20 -3.17 -8.68
N SER A 18 14.36 -2.57 -9.54
CA SER A 18 13.94 -3.14 -10.81
C SER A 18 15.12 -3.67 -11.65
N SER A 19 14.90 -4.80 -12.30
CA SER A 19 15.90 -5.44 -13.18
C SER A 19 16.29 -4.54 -14.36
N SER A 20 15.37 -3.68 -14.82
CA SER A 20 15.64 -2.72 -15.90
C SER A 20 16.67 -1.67 -15.49
N LEU A 21 16.58 -1.16 -14.26
CA LEU A 21 17.47 -0.11 -13.78
C LEU A 21 18.85 -0.67 -13.43
N LYS A 22 18.92 -1.90 -12.90
CA LYS A 22 20.18 -2.65 -12.79
C LYS A 22 20.88 -2.76 -14.15
N TYR A 23 20.14 -3.14 -15.19
CA TYR A 23 20.69 -3.20 -16.55
C TYR A 23 21.22 -1.85 -17.06
N GLU A 24 20.46 -0.77 -16.89
CA GLU A 24 20.91 0.57 -17.32
C GLU A 24 22.19 1.03 -16.60
N THR A 25 22.37 0.66 -15.32
CA THR A 25 23.63 0.96 -14.62
C THR A 25 24.80 0.14 -15.10
N TYR A 26 24.61 -1.15 -15.35
CA TYR A 26 25.64 -1.98 -15.95
C TYR A 26 26.05 -1.45 -17.32
N GLN A 27 25.08 -1.04 -18.15
CA GLN A 27 25.35 -0.37 -19.43
C GLN A 27 26.19 0.89 -19.23
N GLN A 28 25.83 1.77 -18.28
CA GLN A 28 26.62 2.98 -18.01
C GLN A 28 28.04 2.66 -17.55
N THR A 29 28.23 1.66 -16.69
CA THR A 29 29.58 1.26 -16.23
C THR A 29 30.46 0.78 -17.39
N ILE A 30 29.89 0.04 -18.35
CA ILE A 30 30.62 -0.43 -19.52
C ILE A 30 31.03 0.74 -20.43
N LEU A 31 30.14 1.72 -20.63
CA LEU A 31 30.46 2.90 -21.46
C LEU A 31 31.59 3.73 -20.85
N GLU A 32 31.58 3.88 -19.52
CA GLU A 32 32.64 4.59 -18.79
C GLU A 32 33.97 3.83 -18.87
N LEU A 33 33.97 2.49 -18.79
CA LEU A 33 35.17 1.68 -18.99
C LEU A 33 35.71 1.77 -20.42
N ILE A 34 34.83 1.81 -21.42
CA ILE A 34 35.21 2.02 -22.84
C ILE A 34 35.84 3.40 -23.01
N HIS A 35 35.30 4.44 -22.36
CA HIS A 35 35.86 5.79 -22.38
C HIS A 35 37.25 5.85 -21.72
N VAL A 36 37.45 5.14 -20.61
CA VAL A 36 38.76 4.98 -19.93
C VAL A 36 39.72 4.06 -20.71
N LYS A 37 39.26 3.46 -21.82
CA LYS A 37 40.00 2.52 -22.69
C LYS A 37 40.34 1.17 -22.03
N GLU A 38 39.59 0.79 -20.98
CA GLU A 38 39.70 -0.52 -20.33
C GLU A 38 38.79 -1.55 -20.99
N TYR A 39 39.05 -1.84 -22.26
CA TYR A 39 38.22 -2.75 -23.06
C TYR A 39 38.18 -4.19 -22.51
N GLY A 40 39.26 -4.64 -21.86
CA GLY A 40 39.34 -5.98 -21.26
C GLY A 40 38.34 -6.17 -20.11
N VAL A 41 38.23 -5.16 -19.23
CA VAL A 41 37.30 -5.16 -18.10
C VAL A 41 35.86 -4.97 -18.60
N ALA A 42 35.65 -4.10 -19.59
CA ALA A 42 34.35 -3.94 -20.23
C ALA A 42 33.83 -5.26 -20.83
N ASN A 43 34.70 -6.04 -21.49
CA ASN A 43 34.32 -7.31 -22.11
C ASN A 43 34.03 -8.41 -21.07
N SER A 44 34.79 -8.46 -19.97
CA SER A 44 34.52 -9.42 -18.89
C SER A 44 33.19 -9.13 -18.19
N LEU A 45 32.88 -7.85 -17.92
CA LEU A 45 31.58 -7.44 -17.37
C LEU A 45 30.43 -7.75 -18.31
N LEU A 46 30.58 -7.49 -19.62
CA LEU A 46 29.55 -7.80 -20.62
C LEU A 46 29.22 -9.30 -20.64
N LYS A 47 30.23 -10.17 -20.59
CA LYS A 47 30.03 -11.62 -20.48
C LYS A 47 29.32 -12.01 -19.19
N TYR A 48 29.70 -11.41 -18.06
CA TYR A 48 29.05 -11.62 -16.77
C TYR A 48 27.57 -11.25 -16.82
N ILE A 49 27.21 -10.08 -17.37
CA ILE A 49 25.84 -9.59 -17.47
C ILE A 49 24.99 -10.51 -18.37
N LYS A 50 25.54 -10.94 -19.52
CA LYS A 50 24.87 -11.90 -20.42
C LYS A 50 24.51 -13.21 -19.70
N GLY A 51 25.42 -13.71 -18.86
CA GLY A 51 25.18 -14.90 -18.05
C GLY A 51 24.20 -14.67 -16.90
N ALA A 52 24.39 -13.59 -16.14
CA ALA A 52 23.66 -13.30 -14.91
C ALA A 52 22.19 -12.92 -15.15
N LEU A 53 21.90 -12.11 -16.17
CA LEU A 53 20.55 -11.60 -16.40
C LEU A 53 19.71 -12.45 -17.37
N LYS A 54 20.27 -13.54 -17.94
CA LYS A 54 19.62 -14.40 -18.97
C LYS A 54 18.80 -13.59 -19.98
N LEU A 55 19.29 -12.41 -20.36
CA LEU A 55 18.53 -11.48 -21.19
C LEU A 55 18.42 -12.09 -22.58
N LYS A 56 17.18 -12.17 -23.10
CA LYS A 56 16.94 -12.41 -24.52
C LYS A 56 17.58 -11.26 -25.27
N ILE A 57 18.78 -11.51 -25.78
CA ILE A 57 19.57 -10.75 -26.76
C ILE A 57 18.87 -9.46 -27.18
N ASP A 58 19.01 -8.43 -26.36
CA ASP A 58 18.53 -7.11 -26.72
C ASP A 58 19.47 -6.56 -27.80
N SER A 59 18.91 -5.91 -28.82
CA SER A 59 19.66 -5.10 -29.80
C SER A 59 20.61 -4.11 -29.11
N GLN A 60 20.28 -3.75 -27.87
CA GLN A 60 21.07 -2.95 -26.95
C GLN A 60 22.33 -3.63 -26.35
N LEU A 61 22.62 -4.90 -26.63
CA LEU A 61 23.93 -5.48 -26.27
C LEU A 61 24.85 -5.54 -27.49
N HIS A 62 24.28 -5.74 -28.68
CA HIS A 62 25.04 -5.77 -29.93
C HIS A 62 25.70 -4.43 -30.27
N TRP A 63 25.04 -3.29 -29.99
CA TRP A 63 25.71 -1.99 -30.18
C TRP A 63 26.91 -1.80 -29.24
N ILE A 64 26.85 -2.31 -27.99
CA ILE A 64 27.98 -2.24 -27.05
C ILE A 64 29.13 -3.14 -27.54
N GLU A 65 28.81 -4.34 -28.03
CA GLU A 65 29.82 -5.24 -28.61
C GLU A 65 30.50 -4.61 -29.83
N SER A 66 29.70 -3.96 -30.69
CA SER A 66 30.23 -3.19 -31.81
C SER A 66 31.16 -2.09 -31.32
N LEU A 67 30.80 -1.35 -30.26
CA LEU A 67 31.63 -0.29 -29.69
C LEU A 67 32.94 -0.79 -29.07
N ILE A 68 32.95 -1.97 -28.46
CA ILE A 68 34.18 -2.59 -27.94
C ILE A 68 35.09 -3.02 -29.10
N SER A 69 34.49 -3.52 -30.21
CA SER A 69 35.25 -4.01 -31.37
C SER A 69 35.81 -2.91 -32.28
N THR A 70 35.10 -1.79 -32.39
CA THR A 70 35.52 -0.62 -33.18
C THR A 70 35.52 0.61 -32.27
N PRO A 71 36.69 1.06 -31.76
CA PRO A 71 36.79 2.17 -30.82
C PRO A 71 36.63 3.53 -31.52
N SER A 72 35.63 3.67 -32.39
CA SER A 72 35.46 4.80 -33.29
C SER A 72 34.08 5.42 -33.14
N THR A 73 33.81 5.97 -31.96
CA THR A 73 32.99 7.18 -31.78
C THR A 73 33.33 7.73 -30.41
N LEU A 74 33.84 8.96 -30.36
CA LEU A 74 34.09 9.72 -29.14
C LEU A 74 32.74 9.94 -28.45
N ILE A 75 32.31 9.02 -27.58
CA ILE A 75 31.27 9.35 -26.62
C ILE A 75 31.85 10.52 -25.82
N THR A 76 31.22 11.69 -25.95
CA THR A 76 31.73 12.88 -25.26
C THR A 76 31.51 12.69 -23.76
N THR A 77 32.42 13.25 -22.97
CA THR A 77 32.29 13.26 -21.50
C THR A 77 30.98 13.91 -21.04
N GLU A 78 30.42 14.81 -21.86
CA GLU A 78 29.14 15.48 -21.64
C GLU A 78 27.95 14.51 -21.76
N GLU A 79 27.89 13.69 -22.80
CA GLU A 79 26.82 12.68 -22.96
C GLU A 79 26.80 11.66 -21.82
N LEU A 80 27.98 11.27 -21.33
CA LEU A 80 28.11 10.38 -20.16
C LEU A 80 27.64 11.07 -18.88
N ALA A 81 27.90 12.38 -18.72
CA ALA A 81 27.44 13.15 -17.58
C ALA A 81 25.90 13.27 -17.56
N GLU A 82 25.28 13.62 -18.70
CA GLU A 82 23.82 13.66 -18.81
C GLU A 82 23.17 12.31 -18.51
N ARG A 83 23.77 11.22 -19.00
CA ARG A 83 23.24 9.88 -18.77
C ARG A 83 23.33 9.47 -17.30
N ARG A 84 24.39 9.89 -16.59
CA ARG A 84 24.49 9.70 -15.13
C ARG A 84 23.42 10.48 -14.39
N GLU A 85 23.17 11.73 -14.74
CA GLU A 85 22.12 12.55 -14.10
C GLU A 85 20.72 11.95 -14.32
N ARG A 86 20.44 11.45 -15.53
CA ARG A 86 19.20 10.72 -15.82
C ARG A 86 19.06 9.48 -14.96
N LEU A 87 20.12 8.70 -14.79
CA LEU A 87 20.11 7.53 -13.90
C LEU A 87 19.83 7.94 -12.46
N VAL A 88 20.53 8.96 -11.94
CA VAL A 88 20.31 9.47 -10.57
C VAL A 88 18.86 9.89 -10.37
N SER A 89 18.25 10.62 -11.32
CA SER A 89 16.84 11.01 -11.20
C SER A 89 15.87 9.81 -11.22
N LYS A 90 16.20 8.71 -11.92
CA LYS A 90 15.40 7.48 -11.89
C LYS A 90 15.58 6.74 -10.57
N TYR A 91 16.82 6.66 -10.08
CA TYR A 91 17.13 6.13 -8.76
C TYR A 91 16.40 6.89 -7.67
N GLU A 92 16.41 8.21 -7.70
CA GLU A 92 15.67 9.05 -6.78
C GLU A 92 14.18 8.74 -6.86
N LYS A 93 13.57 8.64 -8.04
CA LYS A 93 12.14 8.29 -8.15
C LYS A 93 11.82 6.88 -7.61
N GLU A 94 12.71 5.92 -7.82
CA GLU A 94 12.49 4.52 -7.42
C GLU A 94 12.88 4.25 -5.95
N MET A 95 13.83 5.00 -5.40
CA MET A 95 14.25 4.98 -3.99
C MET A 95 13.52 6.01 -3.11
N LEU A 96 12.80 6.97 -3.71
CA LEU A 96 11.83 7.84 -3.04
C LEU A 96 10.38 7.35 -3.27
N PRO A 97 9.99 6.10 -2.96
CA PRO A 97 8.68 5.95 -2.35
C PRO A 97 8.82 6.60 -0.96
N ALA A 98 8.22 7.78 -0.81
CA ALA A 98 7.89 8.47 0.45
C ALA A 98 8.71 8.08 1.69
N THR A 99 9.50 9.03 2.19
CA THR A 99 10.15 9.04 3.50
C THR A 99 9.53 8.05 4.53
N PRO A 100 10.28 7.04 5.00
CA PRO A 100 9.77 6.01 5.92
C PRO A 100 9.48 6.53 7.33
N ALA A 101 9.70 7.83 7.61
CA ALA A 101 9.32 8.42 8.89
C ALA A 101 7.81 8.33 9.14
N ALA A 102 7.01 8.54 8.09
CA ALA A 102 5.56 8.37 8.18
C ALA A 102 5.18 6.88 8.34
N SER A 103 5.78 6.00 7.53
CA SER A 103 5.51 4.56 7.60
C SER A 103 5.92 3.92 8.93
N LEU A 104 7.02 4.37 9.54
CA LEU A 104 7.46 3.86 10.84
C LEU A 104 6.58 4.38 11.96
N LEU A 105 6.21 5.66 11.95
CA LEU A 105 5.27 6.20 12.95
C LEU A 105 3.87 5.58 12.79
N GLU A 106 3.45 5.32 11.56
CA GLU A 106 2.21 4.62 11.23
C GLU A 106 2.26 3.16 11.71
N ALA A 107 3.34 2.44 11.42
CA ALA A 107 3.55 1.07 11.91
C ALA A 107 3.67 1.00 13.44
N ILE A 108 4.32 1.99 14.08
CA ILE A 108 4.36 2.11 15.55
C ILE A 108 2.94 2.40 16.07
N GLY A 109 2.22 3.32 15.46
CA GLY A 109 0.82 3.63 15.78
C GLY A 109 -0.07 2.39 15.71
N ASP A 110 0.04 1.61 14.65
CA ASP A 110 -0.70 0.37 14.44
C ASP A 110 -0.32 -0.70 15.46
N SER A 111 0.98 -0.85 15.76
CA SER A 111 1.45 -1.82 16.76
C SER A 111 0.97 -1.48 18.18
N LEU A 112 0.95 -0.19 18.53
CA LEU A 112 0.45 0.30 19.81
C LEU A 112 -1.06 0.16 19.90
N ARG A 113 -1.80 0.46 18.82
CA ARG A 113 -3.24 0.25 18.72
C ARG A 113 -3.60 -1.23 18.88
N TYR A 114 -2.88 -2.13 18.20
CA TYR A 114 -3.06 -3.57 18.35
C TYR A 114 -2.80 -4.04 19.77
N LYS A 115 -1.69 -3.60 20.39
CA LYS A 115 -1.36 -3.95 21.78
C LYS A 115 -2.39 -3.41 22.77
N PHE A 116 -2.91 -2.20 22.54
CA PHE A 116 -3.96 -1.61 23.35
C PHE A 116 -5.26 -2.43 23.26
N LEU A 117 -5.71 -2.76 22.04
CA LEU A 117 -6.88 -3.61 21.82
C LEU A 117 -6.71 -5.01 22.43
N LEU A 118 -5.52 -5.60 22.32
CA LEU A 118 -5.18 -6.88 22.93
C LEU A 118 -5.25 -6.77 24.47
N SER A 119 -4.73 -5.68 25.03
CA SER A 119 -4.76 -5.45 26.48
C SER A 119 -6.18 -5.23 27.01
N GLN A 120 -7.07 -4.59 26.25
CA GLN A 120 -8.49 -4.47 26.61
C GLN A 120 -9.20 -5.82 26.53
N ARG A 121 -8.91 -6.65 25.52
CA ARG A 121 -9.41 -8.03 25.44
C ARG A 121 -8.93 -8.89 26.62
N LEU A 122 -7.66 -8.77 26.99
CA LEU A 122 -7.04 -9.56 28.07
C LEU A 122 -7.37 -9.04 29.47
N LYS A 123 -7.81 -7.78 29.61
CA LYS A 123 -8.32 -7.22 30.88
C LYS A 123 -9.77 -7.62 31.18
N THR A 124 -10.37 -8.52 30.40
CA THR A 124 -11.62 -9.16 30.82
C THR A 124 -11.34 -10.04 32.05
N PRO A 125 -11.86 -9.70 33.25
CA PRO A 125 -11.84 -10.66 34.34
C PRO A 125 -12.74 -11.83 33.90
N SER A 126 -12.20 -13.05 33.94
CA SER A 126 -12.92 -14.33 33.85
C SER A 126 -14.20 -14.31 33.01
N LEU A 127 -14.13 -14.76 31.75
CA LEU A 127 -15.28 -15.06 30.86
C LEU A 127 -16.63 -14.66 31.47
N PRO A 128 -17.04 -13.38 31.36
CA PRO A 128 -18.39 -13.02 31.75
C PRO A 128 -19.29 -13.89 30.88
N SER A 129 -20.20 -14.66 31.49
CA SER A 129 -21.25 -15.34 30.74
C SER A 129 -21.81 -14.33 29.77
N LEU A 130 -21.63 -14.58 28.46
CA LEU A 130 -22.07 -13.68 27.39
C LEU A 130 -23.49 -13.23 27.76
N PRO A 131 -23.74 -11.92 27.99
CA PRO A 131 -25.10 -11.48 28.24
C PRO A 131 -25.95 -11.97 27.07
N ALA A 132 -26.93 -12.82 27.37
CA ALA A 132 -27.70 -13.52 26.33
C ALA A 132 -28.39 -12.54 25.37
N HIS A 133 -28.62 -11.30 25.80
CA HIS A 133 -29.11 -10.21 24.99
C HIS A 133 -28.64 -8.85 25.56
N ILE A 134 -27.94 -8.04 24.75
CA ILE A 134 -27.41 -6.72 25.15
C ILE A 134 -28.45 -5.59 24.95
N GLY A 135 -29.47 -5.82 24.14
CA GLY A 135 -30.58 -4.88 23.90
C GLY A 135 -31.21 -5.07 22.53
N SER A 136 -32.44 -4.57 22.36
CA SER A 136 -33.16 -4.57 21.08
C SER A 136 -33.55 -3.14 20.71
N HIS A 137 -33.10 -2.67 19.55
CA HIS A 137 -33.60 -1.43 18.97
C HIS A 137 -34.62 -1.78 17.88
N LYS A 138 -35.84 -1.27 18.01
CA LYS A 138 -36.86 -1.39 16.96
C LYS A 138 -36.77 -0.16 16.07
N PHE A 139 -36.50 -0.39 14.79
CA PHE A 139 -36.60 0.63 13.76
C PHE A 139 -38.06 1.00 13.52
N ASP A 140 -38.29 2.20 12.99
CA ASP A 140 -39.62 2.62 12.55
C ASP A 140 -40.18 1.65 11.49
N LEU A 141 -41.51 1.58 11.37
CA LEU A 141 -42.23 0.54 10.61
C LEU A 141 -41.86 0.44 9.12
N ASP A 142 -41.29 1.51 8.54
CA ASP A 142 -40.88 1.56 7.14
C ASP A 142 -39.42 1.09 6.91
N TYR A 143 -38.62 0.95 7.98
CA TYR A 143 -37.22 0.52 7.90
C TYR A 143 -37.11 -1.00 8.09
N ARG A 144 -37.03 -1.71 6.97
CA ARG A 144 -36.79 -3.16 6.98
C ARG A 144 -35.32 -3.47 6.73
N VAL A 145 -34.64 -3.91 7.78
CA VAL A 145 -33.25 -4.38 7.73
C VAL A 145 -33.23 -5.82 7.24
N GLU A 146 -32.49 -6.10 6.18
CA GLU A 146 -32.35 -7.44 5.59
C GLU A 146 -30.98 -8.06 5.87
N SER A 147 -29.94 -7.22 6.05
CA SER A 147 -28.59 -7.68 6.38
C SER A 147 -27.93 -6.79 7.42
N ALA A 148 -27.10 -7.40 8.27
CA ALA A 148 -26.31 -6.71 9.28
C ALA A 148 -24.91 -7.31 9.33
N ALA A 149 -23.89 -6.46 9.41
CA ALA A 149 -22.50 -6.91 9.50
C ALA A 149 -21.67 -5.93 10.35
N PHE A 150 -20.85 -6.47 11.24
CA PHE A 150 -19.89 -5.67 12.00
C PHE A 150 -18.66 -5.38 11.16
N SER A 151 -18.08 -4.19 11.34
CA SER A 151 -16.74 -3.90 10.87
C SER A 151 -15.71 -4.75 11.62
N ASN A 152 -14.57 -5.03 10.98
CA ASN A 152 -13.51 -5.85 11.58
C ASN A 152 -12.91 -5.20 12.84
N ASP A 153 -13.00 -3.86 12.94
CA ASP A 153 -12.58 -3.07 14.09
C ASP A 153 -13.64 -3.05 15.22
N GLY A 154 -14.87 -3.53 14.95
CA GLY A 154 -15.98 -3.56 15.90
C GLY A 154 -16.56 -2.18 16.27
N LEU A 155 -16.05 -1.11 15.66
CA LEU A 155 -16.46 0.27 15.91
C LEU A 155 -17.76 0.63 15.20
N CYS A 156 -18.11 -0.08 14.13
CA CYS A 156 -19.29 0.21 13.34
C CYS A 156 -20.07 -1.05 13.03
N LEU A 157 -21.38 -0.92 13.05
CA LEU A 157 -22.34 -1.91 12.61
C LEU A 157 -23.00 -1.39 11.33
N PHE A 158 -22.90 -2.17 10.26
CA PHE A 158 -23.52 -1.82 8.99
C PHE A 158 -24.85 -2.52 8.86
N LEU A 159 -25.86 -1.75 8.43
CA LEU A 159 -27.21 -2.22 8.19
C LEU A 159 -27.56 -2.01 6.74
N GLY A 160 -27.95 -3.08 6.07
CA GLY A 160 -28.50 -3.07 4.73
C GLY A 160 -30.02 -3.05 4.79
N THR A 161 -30.63 -1.99 4.28
CA THR A 161 -32.08 -1.85 4.24
C THR A 161 -32.68 -2.31 2.90
N LYS A 162 -33.97 -2.63 2.95
CA LYS A 162 -34.83 -2.90 1.80
C LYS A 162 -35.12 -1.65 0.94
N ASP A 163 -34.44 -0.53 1.17
CA ASP A 163 -34.48 0.61 0.26
C ASP A 163 -33.17 0.77 -0.51
N GLY A 164 -32.21 -0.14 -0.28
CA GLY A 164 -30.90 -0.12 -0.92
C GLY A 164 -29.88 0.79 -0.23
N PHE A 165 -30.21 1.29 0.96
CA PHE A 165 -29.25 2.05 1.75
C PHE A 165 -28.42 1.10 2.62
N ILE A 166 -27.13 1.38 2.65
CA ILE A 166 -26.20 0.81 3.63
C ILE A 166 -25.83 1.92 4.60
N GLU A 167 -26.31 1.78 5.84
CA GLU A 167 -26.07 2.74 6.92
C GLU A 167 -25.02 2.20 7.90
N ALA A 168 -24.14 3.08 8.36
CA ALA A 168 -23.19 2.78 9.44
C ALA A 168 -23.76 3.25 10.79
N TRP A 169 -23.65 2.40 11.80
CA TRP A 169 -24.18 2.61 13.15
C TRP A 169 -23.10 2.41 14.20
N ASP A 170 -23.19 3.16 15.29
CA ASP A 170 -22.42 2.89 16.50
C ASP A 170 -23.08 1.72 17.27
N PRO A 171 -22.42 0.57 17.43
CA PRO A 171 -23.03 -0.62 18.03
C PRO A 171 -23.25 -0.48 19.55
N PHE A 172 -22.49 0.39 20.21
CA PHE A 172 -22.61 0.64 21.64
C PHE A 172 -23.68 1.68 21.96
N LEU A 173 -23.81 2.71 21.12
CA LEU A 173 -24.78 3.79 21.31
C LEU A 173 -26.12 3.53 20.63
N MET A 174 -26.19 2.54 19.72
CA MET A 174 -27.36 2.23 18.90
C MET A 174 -27.90 3.48 18.18
N LYS A 175 -27.00 4.24 17.58
CA LYS A 175 -27.32 5.46 16.81
C LYS A 175 -26.62 5.41 15.44
N PRO A 176 -27.23 6.01 14.39
CA PRO A 176 -26.60 6.10 13.09
C PRO A 176 -25.39 7.04 13.15
N ASN A 177 -24.28 6.59 12.58
CA ASN A 177 -23.06 7.37 12.45
C ASN A 177 -23.19 8.32 11.26
N GLN A 178 -23.37 9.60 11.56
CA GLN A 178 -23.49 10.66 10.56
C GLN A 178 -22.14 11.01 9.87
N THR A 179 -21.04 10.38 10.28
CA THR A 179 -19.68 10.65 9.79
C THR A 179 -19.37 9.98 8.44
N GLY A 180 -20.20 9.05 7.99
CA GLY A 180 -20.08 8.43 6.68
C GLY A 180 -21.25 8.81 5.77
N SER A 181 -20.96 9.11 4.51
CA SER A 181 -22.00 9.19 3.48
C SER A 181 -22.67 7.81 3.35
N PRO A 182 -24.01 7.69 3.47
CA PRO A 182 -24.68 6.42 3.27
C PRO A 182 -24.42 5.93 1.84
N MET A 183 -24.00 4.67 1.71
CA MET A 183 -23.79 4.07 0.41
C MET A 183 -25.13 3.61 -0.15
N ILE A 184 -25.44 4.05 -1.37
CA ILE A 184 -26.70 3.75 -2.05
C ILE A 184 -26.45 2.67 -3.09
N LEU A 185 -27.07 1.51 -2.91
CA LEU A 185 -27.25 0.51 -3.96
C LEU A 185 -28.39 0.99 -4.85
N LYS A 186 -28.13 1.12 -6.16
CA LYS A 186 -29.16 1.56 -7.11
C LYS A 186 -30.30 0.54 -7.14
N ASP A 187 -31.52 1.01 -6.86
CA ASP A 187 -32.81 0.31 -6.98
C ASP A 187 -32.78 -1.17 -6.57
N SER A 188 -32.07 -1.51 -5.49
CA SER A 188 -31.87 -2.89 -5.06
C SER A 188 -31.42 -3.01 -3.61
N TYR A 189 -31.67 -4.15 -2.98
CA TYR A 189 -31.51 -4.32 -1.54
C TYR A 189 -30.27 -5.15 -1.20
N ALA A 190 -29.56 -4.79 -0.13
CA ALA A 190 -28.40 -5.53 0.37
C ALA A 190 -28.83 -6.82 1.08
N LEU A 191 -28.58 -7.97 0.45
CA LEU A 191 -28.91 -9.29 1.00
C LEU A 191 -27.78 -9.86 1.88
N SER A 192 -26.54 -9.55 1.53
CA SER A 192 -25.36 -10.06 2.24
C SER A 192 -24.24 -9.03 2.22
N MET A 193 -23.54 -8.88 3.33
CA MET A 193 -22.40 -7.96 3.45
C MET A 193 -21.22 -8.69 4.07
N VAL A 194 -20.02 -8.47 3.52
CA VAL A 194 -18.77 -9.05 4.02
C VAL A 194 -17.70 -7.97 4.06
N PHE A 195 -17.02 -7.87 5.20
CA PHE A 195 -15.87 -6.99 5.37
C PHE A 195 -14.57 -7.70 5.01
N HIS A 196 -13.63 -6.94 4.46
CA HIS A 196 -12.30 -7.48 4.19
C HIS A 196 -11.58 -7.80 5.52
N PRO A 197 -10.90 -8.95 5.66
CA PRO A 197 -10.33 -9.39 6.93
C PRO A 197 -9.08 -8.61 7.38
N ILE A 198 -8.37 -7.96 6.45
CA ILE A 198 -7.15 -7.18 6.73
C ILE A 198 -7.40 -5.67 6.61
N SER A 199 -7.91 -5.20 5.47
CA SER A 199 -8.29 -3.79 5.28
C SER A 199 -9.61 -3.46 6.00
N SER A 200 -9.57 -2.51 6.93
CA SER A 200 -10.76 -1.99 7.63
C SER A 200 -11.62 -1.06 6.77
N TYR A 201 -11.16 -0.72 5.56
CA TYR A 201 -11.79 0.28 4.69
C TYR A 201 -12.53 -0.33 3.50
N ILE A 202 -12.63 -1.65 3.38
CA ILE A 202 -13.23 -2.30 2.21
C ILE A 202 -14.30 -3.28 2.65
N PHE A 203 -15.45 -3.21 1.99
CA PHE A 203 -16.51 -4.21 2.12
C PHE A 203 -17.11 -4.55 0.77
N ALA A 204 -17.72 -5.73 0.71
CA ALA A 204 -18.51 -6.19 -0.41
C ALA A 204 -19.95 -6.39 0.02
N ALA A 205 -20.89 -5.92 -0.79
CA ALA A 205 -22.31 -6.14 -0.61
C ALA A 205 -22.89 -6.84 -1.85
N GLY A 206 -23.65 -7.90 -1.62
CA GLY A 206 -24.39 -8.63 -2.64
C GLY A 206 -25.83 -8.11 -2.70
N SER A 207 -26.28 -7.77 -3.91
CA SER A 207 -27.61 -7.26 -4.20
C SER A 207 -28.54 -8.34 -4.76
N SER A 208 -29.86 -8.18 -4.57
CA SER A 208 -30.90 -9.03 -5.15
C SER A 208 -30.87 -9.10 -6.68
N ASN A 209 -30.28 -8.11 -7.34
CA ASN A 209 -30.22 -8.03 -8.80
C ASN A 209 -29.06 -8.85 -9.39
N GLY A 210 -28.30 -9.58 -8.55
CA GLY A 210 -27.13 -10.35 -8.96
C GLY A 210 -25.85 -9.51 -9.09
N GLU A 211 -25.91 -8.22 -8.75
CA GLU A 211 -24.74 -7.35 -8.70
C GLU A 211 -24.02 -7.46 -7.35
N ILE A 212 -22.70 -7.40 -7.40
CA ILE A 212 -21.84 -7.30 -6.21
C ILE A 212 -21.19 -5.92 -6.25
N SER A 213 -21.51 -5.08 -5.27
CA SER A 213 -20.86 -3.79 -5.10
C SER A 213 -19.71 -3.92 -4.10
N VAL A 214 -18.51 -3.55 -4.52
CA VAL A 214 -17.35 -3.41 -3.64
C VAL A 214 -17.11 -1.92 -3.41
N GLY A 215 -17.17 -1.49 -2.15
CA GLY A 215 -17.11 -0.08 -1.77
C GLY A 215 -15.98 0.19 -0.77
N PRO A 216 -15.26 1.32 -0.92
CA PRO A 216 -14.43 1.82 0.16
C PRO A 216 -15.32 2.45 1.24
N TYR A 217 -15.16 2.02 2.49
CA TYR A 217 -15.66 2.72 3.66
C TYR A 217 -14.53 3.54 4.25
N ARG A 218 -14.61 4.87 4.15
CA ARG A 218 -13.69 5.76 4.86
C ARG A 218 -14.40 6.22 6.12
N LEU A 219 -13.93 5.75 7.28
CA LEU A 219 -14.10 6.53 8.50
C LEU A 219 -13.39 7.85 8.23
N MET A 220 -14.14 8.92 7.96
CA MET A 220 -13.65 10.23 8.33
C MET A 220 -13.53 10.16 9.85
N LEU A 221 -12.30 9.89 10.31
CA LEU A 221 -11.89 10.23 11.65
C LEU A 221 -11.90 11.76 11.71
N ASP A 222 -13.11 12.34 11.72
CA ASP A 222 -13.28 13.70 12.17
C ASP A 222 -12.82 13.68 13.62
N LEU A 223 -11.84 14.51 13.92
CA LEU A 223 -11.22 14.68 15.24
C LEU A 223 -12.27 14.88 16.36
N GLU A 224 -13.50 15.27 16.00
CA GLU A 224 -14.66 15.35 16.88
C GLU A 224 -15.05 14.03 17.55
N PHE A 225 -14.76 12.87 16.93
CA PHE A 225 -15.07 11.57 17.51
C PHE A 225 -14.17 11.25 18.72
N ILE A 226 -12.94 11.77 18.75
CA ILE A 226 -12.04 11.59 19.91
C ILE A 226 -12.51 12.45 21.09
N ASP A 227 -12.94 13.69 20.83
CA ASP A 227 -13.41 14.60 21.88
C ASP A 227 -14.74 14.16 22.51
N LYS A 228 -15.62 13.50 21.75
CA LYS A 228 -16.93 13.05 22.25
C LYS A 228 -16.82 11.87 23.22
N TYR A 229 -15.82 11.00 23.04
CA TYR A 229 -15.58 9.85 23.91
C TYR A 229 -14.54 10.13 25.00
N ALA A 230 -13.66 11.13 24.85
CA ALA A 230 -12.76 11.57 25.92
C ALA A 230 -13.50 12.28 27.08
N ASN A 231 -14.66 12.88 26.82
CA ASN A 231 -15.42 13.64 27.82
C ASN A 231 -16.40 12.80 28.67
N PHE A 232 -16.59 11.51 28.38
CA PHE A 232 -17.48 10.66 29.18
C PHE A 232 -16.86 10.17 30.50
N ASP A 233 -15.54 10.29 30.67
CA ASP A 233 -14.82 9.83 31.88
C ASP A 233 -14.66 10.90 32.98
N LEU A 234 -15.22 12.12 32.83
CA LEU A 234 -14.97 13.23 33.76
C LEU A 234 -16.17 13.71 34.61
N GLN A 235 -17.34 13.06 34.56
CA GLN A 235 -18.47 13.41 35.45
C GLN A 235 -18.85 12.35 36.49
N GLY A 236 -17.94 11.42 36.79
CA GLY A 236 -18.17 10.37 37.79
C GLY A 236 -17.11 10.33 38.88
N VAL A 237 -16.89 11.45 39.61
CA VAL A 237 -16.26 11.47 40.95
C VAL A 237 -17.02 12.47 41.82
#